data_AF-A0A661YTI0-F1
#
_entry.id   AF-A0A661YTI0-F1
#
_cell.length_a   1.000
_cell.length_b   1.000
_cell.length_c   1.000
_cell.angle_alpha   90.00
_cell.angle_beta   90.00
_cell.angle_gamma   90.00
#
_symmetry.space_group_name_H-M   'P 1'
#
loop_
_entity.id
_entity.type
_entity.pdbx_description
1 polymer ?
#
loop_
_entity_poly.entity_id
_entity_poly.type
_entity_poly.pdbx_seq_one_letter_code
_entity_poly.pdbx_strand_id
1 'polypeptide(L)' 'GKIYGFEFKWKTKSKIRLPETFIKTYNAEAKIIDRSNFREFVII' A
#
# COMPACT_ATOMS: atom_id res chain seq x y z
N GLY A 1 4.24 18.08 4.05
CA GLY A 1 3.25 16.98 4.17
C GLY A 1 3.74 15.79 3.36
N LYS A 2 3.31 14.58 3.71
CA LYS A 2 3.63 13.35 2.95
C LYS A 2 2.34 12.78 2.36
N ILE A 3 2.41 12.28 1.12
CA ILE A 3 1.29 11.61 0.45
C ILE A 3 1.46 10.11 0.63
N TYR A 4 0.38 9.42 1.01
CA TYR A 4 0.39 7.99 1.24
C TYR A 4 -0.64 7.30 0.32
N GLY A 5 -0.25 6.17 -0.27
CA GLY A 5 -1.13 5.33 -1.08
C GLY A 5 -1.32 3.96 -0.44
N PHE A 6 -2.55 3.55 -0.20
CA PHE A 6 -2.84 2.22 0.37
C PHE A 6 -3.63 1.39 -0.64
N GLU A 7 -3.14 0.18 -0.93
CA GLU A 7 -3.85 -0.76 -1.81
C GLU A 7 -4.28 -2.00 -1.01
N PHE A 8 -5.60 -2.24 -0.93
CA PHE A 8 -6.16 -3.39 -0.22
C PHE A 8 -6.24 -4.62 -1.15
N LYS A 9 -5.61 -5.73 -0.76
CA LYS A 9 -5.66 -7.00 -1.50
C LYS A 9 -5.85 -8.18 -0.55
N TRP A 10 -7.02 -8.82 -0.58
CA TRP A 10 -7.37 -9.92 0.33
C TRP A 10 -6.83 -11.32 -0.08
N LYS A 11 -6.18 -11.43 -1.24
CA LYS A 11 -5.50 -12.64 -1.77
C LYS A 11 -4.09 -12.26 -2.24
N THR A 12 -3.05 -12.54 -1.45
CA THR A 12 -1.66 -12.32 -1.85
C THR A 12 -1.02 -13.63 -2.31
N LYS A 13 -1.13 -13.94 -3.61
CA LYS A 13 -0.35 -15.00 -4.27
C LYS A 13 0.45 -14.51 -5.48
N SER A 14 0.28 -13.25 -5.87
CA SER A 14 0.98 -12.67 -7.03
C SER A 14 1.92 -11.57 -6.56
N LYS A 15 3.07 -11.41 -7.23
CA LYS A 15 3.94 -10.23 -7.06
C LYS A 15 3.14 -8.98 -7.40
N ILE A 16 2.61 -8.31 -6.38
CA ILE A 16 1.88 -7.05 -6.54
C ILE A 16 2.93 -5.97 -6.74
N ARG A 17 2.83 -5.24 -7.86
CA ARG A 17 3.65 -4.06 -8.14
C ARG A 17 2.81 -2.83 -7.86
N LEU A 18 3.28 -1.99 -6.95
CA LEU A 18 2.69 -0.69 -6.71
C LEU A 18 2.93 0.22 -7.93
N PRO A 19 2.00 1.13 -8.25
CA PRO A 19 2.17 2.04 -9.38
C PRO A 19 3.36 2.98 -9.14
N GLU A 20 4.48 2.68 -9.79
CA GLU A 20 5.74 3.44 -9.67
C GLU A 20 5.56 4.90 -10.08
N THR A 21 4.72 5.18 -11.09
CA THR A 21 4.42 6.54 -11.55
C THR A 21 3.82 7.37 -10.42
N PHE A 22 2.89 6.82 -9.64
CA PHE A 22 2.27 7.55 -8.53
C PHE A 22 3.28 7.88 -7.43
N ILE A 23 4.10 6.89 -7.05
CA ILE A 23 5.17 7.05 -6.05
C ILE A 23 6.14 8.14 -6.48
N LYS A 24 6.59 8.13 -7.75
CA LYS A 24 7.57 9.09 -8.26
C LYS A 24 7.00 10.49 -8.45
N THR A 25 5.80 10.63 -9.01
CA THR A 25 5.18 11.94 -9.28
C THR A 25 4.87 12.70 -8.00
N TYR A 26 4.44 12.00 -6.96
CA TYR A 26 3.99 12.63 -5.71
C TYR A 26 4.95 12.42 -4.54
N ASN A 27 6.11 11.81 -4.80
CA ASN A 27 7.05 11.32 -3.78
C ASN A 27 6.31 10.58 -2.64
N ALA A 28 5.34 9.75 -3.03
CA ALA A 28 4.34 9.17 -2.15
C ALA A 28 4.81 7.83 -1.60
N GLU A 29 4.51 7.55 -0.34
CA GLU A 29 4.79 6.25 0.27
C GLU A 29 3.59 5.33 0.04
N ALA A 30 3.81 4.24 -0.69
CA ALA A 30 2.75 3.30 -1.02
C ALA A 30 2.91 1.97 -0.25
N LYS A 31 1.84 1.49 0.38
CA LYS A 31 1.83 0.27 1.18
C LYS A 31 0.66 -0.64 0.78
N ILE A 32 0.93 -1.94 0.68
CA ILE A 32 -0.09 -2.94 0.39
C ILE A 32 -0.66 -3.41 1.73
N ILE A 33 -1.99 -3.38 1.85
CA ILE A 33 -2.70 -3.88 3.01
C ILE A 33 -3.40 -5.19 2.65
N ASP A 34 -3.03 -6.27 3.32
CA ASP A 34 -3.63 -7.58 3.19
C ASP A 34 -4.02 -8.13 4.57
N ARG A 35 -4.55 -9.35 4.62
CA ARG A 35 -4.98 -9.97 5.90
C ARG A 35 -3.84 -10.08 6.92
N SER A 36 -2.59 -10.13 6.48
CA SER A 36 -1.42 -10.21 7.35
C SER A 36 -1.19 -8.94 8.16
N ASN A 37 -1.42 -7.75 7.58
CA ASN A 37 -1.08 -6.45 8.18
C ASN A 37 -2.30 -5.52 8.36
N PHE A 38 -3.51 -6.00 8.03
CA PHE A 38 -4.75 -5.23 8.17
C PHE A 38 -5.03 -4.81 9.61
N ARG A 39 -4.78 -5.69 10.59
CA ARG A 39 -5.00 -5.35 12.01
C ARG A 39 -4.08 -4.23 12.48
N GLU A 40 -2.81 -4.27 12.09
CA GLU A 40 -1.84 -3.20 12.40
C GLU A 40 -2.17 -1.89 11.67
N PHE A 41 -2.83 -1.95 10.51
CA PHE A 41 -3.27 -0.75 9.79
C PHE A 41 -4.49 -0.09 10.46
N VAL A 42 -5.42 -0.88 11.01
CA VAL A 42 -6.66 -0.36 11.61
C VAL A 42 -6.46 0.11 13.05
N ILE A 43 -5.48 -0.44 13.76
CA ILE A 43 -5.14 -0.01 15.13
C ILE A 43 -4.13 1.14 15.02
N ILE A 44 -4.60 2.35 15.33
CA ILE A 44 -3.86 3.62 15.27
C ILE A 44 -3.16 3.87 16.61
#